data_AF-A0A945EYV8-F1
#
_entry.id   AF-A0A945EYV8-F1
#
_cell.length_a   1.000
_cell.length_b   1.000
_cell.length_c   1.000
_cell.angle_alpha   90.00
_cell.angle_beta   90.00
_cell.angle_gamma   90.00
#
_symmetry.space_group_name_H-M   'P 1'
#
loop_
_entity.id
_entity.type
_entity.pdbx_description
1 polymer ?
#
loop_
_entity_poly.entity_id
_entity_poly.type
_entity_poly.pdbx_seq_one_letter_code
_entity_poly.pdbx_strand_id
1 'polypeptide(L)'
;MFKKAFSLLELTIALTLIALLTVIVTAGRNITNNANLAAIISEASRIEGAINGFYSEFRQLPGDFNNANTLWNGTNGDGDGILEWNSNEQNYFSDLAKANYLNIYNPAYTSLSSTYRTMDIFDKSNNVFYMVAGDNNAGNLTSPTLPTNSSATRADNYIFYAKIYLNSTNYENFGASLTAKHAYQIDLKYDDGNPIAGEIISQNGYNASQNTTNYTSSVTCHNSTNYNLTIAYEACRVAFKLNSGSY
;
A
#
# COMPACT_ATOMS: atom_id res chain seq x y z
N MET A 1 17.27 -56.04 -32.04
CA MET A 1 17.06 -55.08 -30.93
C MET A 1 15.78 -54.30 -31.23
N PHE A 2 14.64 -54.75 -30.71
CA PHE A 2 13.34 -54.09 -30.96
C PHE A 2 13.28 -52.80 -30.15
N LYS A 3 13.38 -51.65 -30.81
CA LYS A 3 13.03 -50.36 -30.20
C LYS A 3 11.52 -50.38 -29.95
N LYS A 4 11.09 -50.37 -28.68
CA LYS A 4 9.68 -50.18 -28.33
C LYS A 4 9.27 -48.78 -28.81
N ALA A 5 8.44 -48.72 -29.84
CA ALA A 5 7.76 -47.50 -30.23
C ALA A 5 6.63 -47.25 -29.20
N PHE A 6 6.55 -46.02 -28.67
CA PHE A 6 5.47 -45.62 -27.75
C PHE A 6 4.10 -45.83 -28.41
N SER A 7 3.13 -46.31 -27.64
CA SER A 7 1.77 -46.47 -28.11
C SER A 7 1.15 -45.10 -28.39
N LEU A 8 0.40 -44.97 -29.50
CA LEU A 8 -0.42 -43.78 -29.78
C LEU A 8 -1.34 -43.44 -28.59
N LEU A 9 -1.86 -44.45 -27.91
CA LEU A 9 -2.72 -44.28 -26.74
C LEU A 9 -1.97 -43.66 -25.54
N GLU A 10 -0.72 -44.07 -25.29
CA GLU A 10 0.11 -43.49 -24.23
C GLU A 10 0.41 -42.01 -24.51
N LEU A 11 0.69 -41.67 -25.77
CA LEU A 11 0.93 -40.28 -26.14
C LEU A 11 -0.33 -39.42 -25.97
N THR A 12 -1.51 -39.93 -26.35
CA THR A 12 -2.77 -39.20 -26.20
C THR A 12 -3.15 -38.98 -24.73
N ILE A 13 -2.98 -39.99 -23.87
CA ILE A 13 -3.22 -39.84 -22.43
C ILE A 13 -2.21 -38.86 -21.83
N ALA A 14 -0.93 -38.92 -22.22
CA ALA A 14 0.07 -37.97 -21.75
C ALA A 14 -0.25 -36.52 -22.15
N LEU A 15 -0.60 -36.28 -23.41
CA LEU A 15 -0.93 -34.93 -23.91
C LEU A 15 -2.21 -34.37 -23.29
N THR A 16 -3.23 -35.21 -23.10
CA THR A 16 -4.48 -34.79 -22.43
C THR A 16 -4.23 -34.42 -20.97
N LEU A 17 -3.40 -35.19 -20.24
CA LEU A 17 -3.01 -34.85 -18.86
C LEU A 17 -2.24 -33.52 -18.79
N ILE A 18 -1.29 -33.28 -19.69
CA ILE A 18 -0.55 -32.01 -19.72
C ILE A 18 -1.50 -30.83 -20.00
N ALA A 19 -2.44 -30.98 -20.94
CA ALA A 19 -3.43 -29.94 -21.23
C ALA A 19 -4.32 -29.65 -20.01
N LEU A 20 -4.85 -30.69 -19.36
CA LEU A 20 -5.68 -30.58 -18.15
C LEU A 20 -4.91 -29.90 -17.00
N LEU A 21 -3.68 -30.33 -16.73
CA LEU A 21 -2.84 -29.72 -15.70
C LEU A 21 -2.54 -28.25 -16.00
N THR A 22 -2.30 -27.91 -17.26
CA THR A 22 -2.05 -26.52 -17.66
C THR A 22 -3.26 -25.62 -17.41
N VAL A 23 -4.47 -26.11 -17.70
CA VAL A 23 -5.73 -25.39 -17.40
C VAL A 23 -5.94 -25.23 -15.90
N ILE A 24 -5.77 -26.31 -15.11
CA ILE A 24 -5.94 -26.30 -13.65
C ILE A 24 -4.96 -25.32 -12.99
N VAL A 25 -3.67 -25.37 -13.35
CA VAL A 25 -2.65 -24.48 -12.78
C VAL A 25 -2.92 -23.02 -13.15
N THR A 26 -3.34 -22.75 -14.40
CA THR A 26 -3.67 -21.38 -14.84
C THR A 26 -4.88 -20.83 -14.09
N ALA A 27 -5.94 -21.62 -13.92
CA ALA A 27 -7.12 -21.25 -13.14
C ALA A 27 -6.76 -21.01 -11.66
N GLY A 28 -5.91 -21.87 -11.07
CA GLY A 28 -5.44 -21.72 -9.70
C GLY A 28 -4.68 -20.42 -9.45
N ARG A 29 -3.79 -20.01 -10.38
CA ARG A 29 -3.04 -18.75 -10.28
C ARG A 29 -3.94 -17.51 -10.23
N ASN A 30 -5.02 -17.50 -11.01
CA ASN A 30 -5.99 -16.39 -10.99
C ASN A 30 -6.73 -16.30 -9.65
N ILE A 31 -7.06 -17.43 -9.02
CA ILE A 31 -7.68 -17.47 -7.70
C ILE A 31 -6.73 -16.91 -6.64
N THR A 32 -5.47 -17.35 -6.63
CA THR A 32 -4.46 -16.84 -5.68
C THR A 32 -4.27 -15.33 -5.82
N ASN A 33 -4.16 -14.81 -7.04
CA ASN A 33 -4.02 -13.37 -7.27
C ASN A 33 -5.23 -12.59 -6.78
N ASN A 34 -6.45 -13.07 -7.07
CA ASN A 34 -7.67 -12.43 -6.59
C ASN A 34 -7.77 -12.48 -5.05
N ALA A 35 -7.33 -13.57 -4.42
CA ALA A 35 -7.28 -13.68 -2.96
C ALA A 35 -6.29 -12.67 -2.35
N ASN A 36 -5.12 -12.49 -2.97
CA ASN A 36 -4.14 -11.49 -2.52
C ASN A 36 -4.70 -10.06 -2.65
N LEU A 37 -5.33 -9.71 -3.78
CA LEU A 37 -5.97 -8.40 -3.95
C LEU A 37 -7.10 -8.19 -2.94
N ALA A 38 -7.90 -9.23 -2.67
CA ALA A 38 -8.95 -9.16 -1.66
C ALA A 38 -8.38 -8.98 -0.24
N ALA A 39 -7.25 -9.61 0.08
CA ALA A 39 -6.58 -9.44 1.37
C ALA A 39 -6.07 -8.01 1.55
N ILE A 40 -5.48 -7.40 0.51
CA ILE A 40 -5.01 -6.01 0.53
C ILE A 40 -6.17 -5.06 0.83
N ILE A 41 -7.27 -5.20 0.09
CA ILE A 41 -8.46 -4.35 0.27
C ILE A 41 -9.05 -4.56 1.68
N SER A 42 -9.19 -5.81 2.12
CA SER A 42 -9.74 -6.13 3.44
C SER A 42 -8.90 -5.54 4.59
N GLU A 43 -7.58 -5.48 4.42
CA GLU A 43 -6.67 -4.88 5.39
C GLU A 43 -6.84 -3.36 5.43
N ALA A 44 -6.84 -2.71 4.26
CA ALA A 44 -7.06 -1.28 4.16
C ALA A 44 -8.40 -0.86 4.80
N SER A 45 -9.48 -1.60 4.53
CA SER A 45 -10.78 -1.37 5.17
C SER A 45 -10.78 -1.62 6.68
N ARG A 46 -9.95 -2.55 7.19
CA ARG A 46 -9.80 -2.75 8.65
C ARG A 46 -9.12 -1.54 9.28
N ILE A 47 -8.09 -1.00 8.65
CA ILE A 47 -7.38 0.20 9.12
C ILE A 47 -8.32 1.40 9.08
N GLU A 48 -9.05 1.61 7.98
CA GLU A 48 -10.06 2.67 7.85
C GLU A 48 -11.13 2.56 8.94
N GLY A 49 -11.65 1.35 9.20
CA GLY A 49 -12.63 1.12 10.27
C GLY A 49 -12.10 1.45 11.67
N ALA A 50 -10.83 1.15 11.94
CA ALA A 50 -10.19 1.51 13.21
C ALA A 50 -10.02 3.03 13.36
N ILE A 51 -9.62 3.71 12.29
CA ILE A 51 -9.50 5.19 12.25
C ILE A 51 -10.87 5.84 12.48
N ASN A 52 -11.90 5.36 11.79
CA ASN A 52 -13.27 5.88 11.97
C ASN A 52 -13.80 5.64 13.38
N GLY A 53 -13.48 4.49 13.99
CA GLY A 53 -13.80 4.21 15.39
C GLY A 53 -13.14 5.21 16.33
N PHE A 54 -11.83 5.41 16.19
CA PHE A 54 -11.07 6.39 16.98
C PHE A 54 -11.65 7.80 16.80
N TYR A 55 -11.90 8.23 15.56
CA TYR A 55 -12.47 9.54 15.29
C TYR A 55 -13.87 9.71 15.89
N SER A 56 -14.70 8.67 15.89
CA SER A 56 -16.03 8.71 16.51
C SER A 56 -15.97 8.95 18.02
N GLU A 57 -14.92 8.49 18.71
CA GLU A 57 -14.74 8.67 20.15
C GLU A 57 -14.03 9.99 20.48
N PHE A 58 -12.93 10.29 19.80
CA PHE A 58 -12.03 11.39 20.14
C PHE A 58 -12.26 12.67 19.31
N ARG A 59 -13.06 12.60 18.24
CA ARG A 59 -13.33 13.71 17.30
C ARG A 59 -12.08 14.31 16.66
N GLN A 60 -11.00 13.53 16.62
CA GLN A 60 -9.70 13.85 16.05
C GLN A 60 -9.11 12.58 15.43
N LEU A 61 -8.23 12.74 14.44
CA LEU A 61 -7.56 11.60 13.82
C LEU A 61 -6.48 11.03 14.76
N PRO A 62 -6.21 9.71 14.73
CA PRO A 62 -5.07 9.15 15.44
C PRO A 62 -3.77 9.72 14.87
N GLY A 63 -2.78 10.06 15.71
CA GLY A 63 -1.59 10.80 15.29
C GLY A 63 -1.79 12.31 15.44
N ASP A 64 -2.84 12.85 14.83
CA ASP A 64 -3.26 14.26 14.97
C ASP A 64 -3.87 14.57 16.37
N PHE A 65 -4.14 13.54 17.17
CA PHE A 65 -4.78 13.67 18.47
C PHE A 65 -3.95 14.49 19.47
N ASN A 66 -4.50 15.63 19.91
CA ASN A 66 -3.76 16.63 20.68
C ASN A 66 -3.72 16.37 22.21
N ASN A 67 -4.29 15.25 22.67
CA ASN A 67 -4.38 14.91 24.10
C ASN A 67 -3.82 13.50 24.42
N ALA A 68 -2.99 12.95 23.52
CA ALA A 68 -2.34 11.65 23.66
C ALA A 68 -1.49 11.54 24.94
N ASN A 69 -0.81 12.63 25.33
CA ASN A 69 0.04 12.68 26.50
C ASN A 69 -0.76 12.44 27.80
N THR A 70 -1.93 13.05 27.91
CA THR A 70 -2.78 12.96 29.11
C THR A 70 -3.45 11.60 29.22
N LEU A 71 -3.94 11.03 28.11
CA LEU A 71 -4.69 9.77 28.15
C LEU A 71 -3.79 8.54 28.26
N TRP A 72 -2.66 8.53 27.56
CA TRP A 72 -1.85 7.32 27.41
C TRP A 72 -0.35 7.61 27.28
N ASN A 73 0.13 8.72 27.86
CA ASN A 73 1.54 9.14 27.86
C ASN A 73 2.17 9.08 26.45
N GLY A 74 1.40 9.50 25.45
CA GLY A 74 1.83 9.64 24.06
C GLY A 74 2.38 11.03 23.75
N THR A 75 2.70 11.24 22.48
CA THR A 75 3.03 12.55 21.92
C THR A 75 1.77 13.13 21.31
N ASN A 76 1.46 14.39 21.61
CA ASN A 76 0.30 15.08 21.07
C ASN A 76 0.57 15.53 19.63
N GLY A 77 -0.38 15.28 18.71
CA GLY A 77 -0.48 16.00 17.45
C GLY A 77 -0.96 17.44 17.64
N ASP A 78 -1.17 18.17 16.55
CA ASP A 78 -1.64 19.56 16.59
C ASP A 78 -3.17 19.73 16.45
N GLY A 79 -3.88 18.69 15.99
CA GLY A 79 -5.33 18.61 15.95
C GLY A 79 -5.96 19.34 14.77
N ASP A 80 -5.22 19.52 13.68
CA ASP A 80 -5.66 20.32 12.53
C ASP A 80 -6.44 19.51 11.46
N GLY A 81 -6.55 18.19 11.67
CA GLY A 81 -7.27 17.25 10.81
C GLY A 81 -6.44 16.70 9.64
N ILE A 82 -5.16 17.04 9.56
CA ILE A 82 -4.22 16.58 8.55
C ILE A 82 -3.16 15.72 9.27
N LEU A 83 -2.70 14.67 8.60
CA LEU A 83 -1.64 13.81 9.15
C LEU A 83 -0.31 14.16 8.49
N GLU A 84 0.44 15.11 9.05
CA GLU A 84 1.74 15.46 8.51
C GLU A 84 2.85 14.47 8.89
N TRP A 85 3.91 14.53 8.09
CA TRP A 85 5.17 13.86 8.37
C TRP A 85 6.01 14.64 9.40
N ASN A 86 5.41 15.17 10.46
CA ASN A 86 6.15 15.77 11.56
C ASN A 86 6.33 14.72 12.70
N SER A 87 7.29 14.92 13.60
CA SER A 87 7.63 13.91 14.62
C SER A 87 6.50 13.56 15.60
N ASN A 88 5.42 14.34 15.60
CA ASN A 88 4.34 14.25 16.56
C ASN A 88 3.11 13.53 15.99
N GLU A 89 2.66 13.84 14.76
CA GLU A 89 1.54 13.12 14.11
C GLU A 89 1.89 11.72 13.61
N GLN A 90 3.17 11.39 13.64
CA GLN A 90 3.71 10.07 13.35
C GLN A 90 3.13 8.94 14.24
N ASN A 91 2.51 9.25 15.38
CA ASN A 91 2.06 8.23 16.34
C ASN A 91 0.70 7.57 16.01
N TYR A 92 0.18 7.67 14.78
CA TYR A 92 -1.17 7.18 14.45
C TYR A 92 -1.44 5.70 14.82
N PHE A 93 -0.57 4.74 14.44
CA PHE A 93 -0.75 3.34 14.84
C PHE A 93 -0.56 3.13 16.34
N SER A 94 0.25 3.96 16.99
CA SER A 94 0.42 3.93 18.44
C SER A 94 -0.86 4.37 19.15
N ASP A 95 -1.49 5.45 18.68
CA ASP A 95 -2.75 5.95 19.24
C ASP A 95 -3.89 4.95 19.01
N LEU A 96 -3.99 4.37 17.81
CA LEU A 96 -4.97 3.31 17.52
C LEU A 96 -4.80 2.08 18.43
N ALA A 97 -3.55 1.68 18.71
CA ALA A 97 -3.26 0.56 19.58
C ALA A 97 -3.53 0.87 21.05
N LYS A 98 -3.15 2.06 21.51
CA LYS A 98 -3.39 2.51 22.90
C LYS A 98 -4.87 2.71 23.19
N ALA A 99 -5.63 3.17 22.20
CA ALA A 99 -7.09 3.27 22.26
C ALA A 99 -7.80 1.95 21.93
N ASN A 100 -7.07 0.86 21.69
CA ASN A 100 -7.61 -0.50 21.50
C ASN A 100 -8.50 -0.67 20.25
N TYR A 101 -8.36 0.21 19.26
CA TYR A 101 -9.02 0.11 17.95
C TYR A 101 -8.26 -0.83 17.01
N LEU A 102 -6.93 -0.89 17.13
CA LEU A 102 -6.11 -1.68 16.23
C LEU A 102 -4.84 -2.17 16.93
N ASN A 103 -4.81 -3.46 17.27
CA ASN A 103 -3.65 -4.07 17.92
C ASN A 103 -2.70 -4.71 16.90
N ILE A 104 -2.30 -3.94 15.88
CA ILE A 104 -1.24 -4.35 14.94
C ILE A 104 0.11 -3.72 15.36
N TYR A 105 0.07 -2.65 16.16
CA TYR A 105 1.26 -1.94 16.63
C TYR A 105 2.30 -2.87 17.26
N ASN A 106 3.41 -3.06 16.55
CA ASN A 106 4.56 -3.78 17.06
C ASN A 106 5.72 -2.80 17.32
N PRO A 107 6.06 -2.52 18.59
CA PRO A 107 7.10 -1.55 18.93
C PRO A 107 8.49 -1.96 18.44
N ALA A 108 8.73 -3.22 18.06
CA ALA A 108 9.99 -3.64 17.46
C ALA A 108 10.31 -2.93 16.13
N TYR A 109 9.28 -2.43 15.41
CA TYR A 109 9.42 -1.68 14.15
C TYR A 109 9.70 -0.20 14.35
N THR A 110 9.69 0.29 15.60
CA THR A 110 10.09 1.65 15.96
C THR A 110 11.62 1.87 15.99
N SER A 111 12.40 0.83 15.67
CA SER A 111 13.87 0.84 15.75
C SER A 111 14.58 1.09 14.42
N LEU A 112 13.84 1.27 13.32
CA LEU A 112 14.39 1.77 12.07
C LEU A 112 14.64 3.28 12.20
N SER A 113 15.57 3.71 13.07
CA SER A 113 15.94 5.11 13.33
C SER A 113 14.87 5.98 14.02
N SER A 114 15.32 6.97 14.80
CA SER A 114 14.52 7.87 15.63
C SER A 114 13.52 8.76 14.86
N THR A 115 13.47 8.67 13.54
CA THR A 115 12.64 9.47 12.62
C THR A 115 11.45 8.69 12.04
N TYR A 116 11.26 7.40 12.41
CA TYR A 116 10.41 6.47 11.65
C TYR A 116 9.46 5.62 12.53
N ARG A 117 8.79 6.23 13.52
CA ARG A 117 7.98 5.51 14.53
C ARG A 117 6.60 5.02 14.03
N THR A 118 6.39 4.76 12.74
CA THR A 118 5.03 4.84 12.16
C THR A 118 4.66 3.80 11.11
N MET A 119 5.43 2.74 10.99
CA MET A 119 5.24 1.75 9.93
C MET A 119 4.83 0.41 10.52
N ASP A 120 3.75 -0.15 9.99
CA ASP A 120 3.32 -1.50 10.31
C ASP A 120 3.50 -2.43 9.12
N ILE A 121 4.20 -3.55 9.34
CA ILE A 121 4.61 -4.48 8.28
C ILE A 121 3.47 -5.45 8.01
N PHE A 122 2.85 -5.34 6.85
CA PHE A 122 1.88 -6.32 6.37
C PHE A 122 2.56 -7.57 5.81
N ASP A 123 3.64 -7.40 5.03
CA ASP A 123 4.39 -8.52 4.46
C ASP A 123 5.90 -8.37 4.69
N LYS A 124 6.38 -9.04 5.75
CA LYS A 124 7.80 -9.09 6.14
C LYS A 124 8.69 -9.72 5.07
N SER A 125 8.14 -10.57 4.22
CA SER A 125 8.91 -11.25 3.18
C SER A 125 9.16 -10.36 1.96
N ASN A 126 8.28 -9.37 1.73
CA ASN A 126 8.31 -8.50 0.56
C ASN A 126 8.52 -7.00 0.87
N ASN A 127 8.73 -6.64 2.15
CA ASN A 127 8.88 -5.26 2.62
C ASN A 127 7.73 -4.35 2.18
N VAL A 128 6.48 -4.84 2.27
CA VAL A 128 5.27 -4.08 1.94
C VAL A 128 4.56 -3.63 3.21
N PHE A 129 4.14 -2.37 3.23
CA PHE A 129 3.63 -1.68 4.41
C PHE A 129 2.34 -0.93 4.11
N TYR A 130 1.55 -0.77 5.18
CA TYR A 130 0.55 0.29 5.24
C TYR A 130 1.12 1.49 5.99
N MET A 131 0.84 2.67 5.47
CA MET A 131 1.13 3.94 6.14
C MET A 131 -0.04 4.88 5.99
N VAL A 132 -0.20 5.80 6.94
CA VAL A 132 -1.21 6.85 6.86
C VAL A 132 -0.51 8.20 6.81
N ALA A 133 -0.89 9.05 5.85
CA ALA A 133 -0.39 10.42 5.74
C ALA A 133 -1.38 11.33 5.00
N GLY A 134 -1.29 12.63 5.26
CA GLY A 134 -2.06 13.71 4.63
C GLY A 134 -1.34 14.35 3.44
N ASP A 135 -2.13 14.96 2.55
CA ASP A 135 -1.65 15.74 1.39
C ASP A 135 -1.33 17.19 1.75
N ASN A 136 -0.18 17.46 2.39
CA ASN A 136 0.25 18.85 2.59
C ASN A 136 1.10 19.32 1.39
N ASN A 137 0.68 20.44 0.79
CA ASN A 137 1.37 21.15 -0.29
C ASN A 137 2.82 21.51 0.09
N ALA A 138 3.77 20.62 -0.18
CA ALA A 138 5.19 20.95 -0.26
C ALA A 138 5.88 19.99 -1.22
N GLY A 139 6.10 20.45 -2.46
CA GLY A 139 6.86 19.75 -3.50
C GLY A 139 8.34 19.58 -3.18
N ASN A 140 8.68 19.00 -2.04
CA ASN A 140 10.04 18.59 -1.72
C ASN A 140 10.03 17.21 -1.08
N LEU A 141 10.26 16.22 -1.95
CA LEU A 141 11.12 15.07 -1.75
C LEU A 141 10.89 14.30 -0.43
N THR A 142 10.34 13.08 -0.55
CA THR A 142 10.40 11.94 0.42
C THR A 142 9.12 11.52 1.14
N SER A 143 7.98 12.16 0.85
CA SER A 143 6.65 11.63 1.17
C SER A 143 6.08 10.83 -0.01
N PRO A 144 5.06 9.96 0.18
CA PRO A 144 4.36 9.34 -0.93
C PRO A 144 3.60 10.44 -1.67
N THR A 145 4.28 11.07 -2.62
CA THR A 145 3.77 12.23 -3.37
C THR A 145 2.45 11.88 -4.03
N LEU A 146 1.36 12.30 -3.38
CA LEU A 146 0.03 12.40 -3.96
C LEU A 146 0.10 13.28 -5.21
N PRO A 147 -0.71 13.00 -6.24
CA PRO A 147 -0.78 13.88 -7.41
C PRO A 147 -1.10 15.28 -6.88
N THR A 148 -0.10 16.17 -6.90
CA THR A 148 -0.20 17.50 -6.33
C THR A 148 -1.19 18.31 -7.16
N ASN A 149 -2.45 18.30 -6.75
CA ASN A 149 -3.35 19.39 -7.06
C ASN A 149 -2.90 20.54 -6.16
N SER A 150 -2.00 21.38 -6.67
CA SER A 150 -1.43 22.59 -6.04
C SER A 150 -2.47 23.68 -5.70
N SER A 151 -3.74 23.29 -5.53
CA SER A 151 -4.90 24.12 -5.28
C SER A 151 -5.90 23.47 -4.30
N ALA A 152 -5.59 22.29 -3.73
CA ALA A 152 -6.44 21.67 -2.72
C ALA A 152 -6.43 22.54 -1.44
N THR A 153 -7.58 23.12 -1.13
CA THR A 153 -7.84 23.94 0.07
C THR A 153 -8.17 23.07 1.30
N ARG A 154 -8.18 21.74 1.13
CA ARG A 154 -8.21 20.72 2.20
C ARG A 154 -7.26 19.60 1.79
N ALA A 155 -6.30 19.27 2.66
CA ALA A 155 -5.48 18.07 2.51
C ALA A 155 -6.35 16.85 2.80
N ASP A 156 -6.39 15.89 1.89
CA ASP A 156 -7.01 14.59 2.15
C ASP A 156 -5.99 13.68 2.86
N ASN A 157 -6.46 12.80 3.74
CA ASN A 157 -5.63 11.78 4.37
C ASN A 157 -5.77 10.46 3.59
N TYR A 158 -4.69 9.69 3.50
CA TYR A 158 -4.63 8.46 2.72
C TYR A 158 -3.96 7.33 3.49
N ILE A 159 -4.43 6.10 3.28
CA ILE A 159 -3.74 4.86 3.62
C ILE A 159 -2.96 4.42 2.37
N PHE A 160 -1.63 4.41 2.41
CA PHE A 160 -0.82 3.91 1.30
C PHE A 160 -0.45 2.45 1.47
N TYR A 161 -0.37 1.73 0.36
CA TYR A 161 0.16 0.37 0.25
C TYR A 161 1.35 0.36 -0.71
N ALA A 162 2.56 0.32 -0.16
CA ALA A 162 3.80 0.47 -0.92
C ALA A 162 4.93 -0.41 -0.36
N LYS A 163 5.93 -0.68 -1.21
CA LYS A 163 7.22 -1.18 -0.72
C LYS A 163 8.02 -0.06 -0.10
N ILE A 164 8.90 -0.38 0.83
CA ILE A 164 9.81 0.62 1.40
C ILE A 164 11.25 0.21 1.15
N TYR A 165 12.02 1.16 0.64
CA TYR A 165 13.45 1.03 0.45
C TYR A 165 14.18 2.07 1.29
N LEU A 166 15.15 1.60 2.08
CA LEU A 166 16.04 2.42 2.88
C LEU A 166 17.33 2.66 2.08
N ASN A 167 17.72 3.92 1.85
CA ASN A 167 19.08 4.23 1.40
C ASN A 167 20.01 4.53 2.57
N SER A 168 21.32 4.57 2.27
CA SER A 168 22.40 4.88 3.21
C SER A 168 22.32 6.27 3.84
N THR A 169 21.42 7.15 3.37
CA THR A 169 21.20 8.50 3.87
C THR A 169 19.87 8.65 4.62
N ASN A 170 19.19 7.55 4.92
CA ASN A 170 17.91 7.48 5.64
C ASN A 170 16.71 8.14 4.91
N TYR A 171 16.75 8.29 3.59
CA TYR A 171 15.56 8.67 2.82
C TYR A 171 14.78 7.44 2.37
N GLU A 172 13.50 7.41 2.71
CA GLU A 172 12.58 6.37 2.27
C GLU A 172 12.08 6.67 0.86
N ASN A 173 12.17 5.65 0.00
CA ASN A 173 11.52 5.71 -1.30
C ASN A 173 10.41 4.67 -1.34
N PHE A 174 9.19 5.13 -1.59
CA PHE A 174 8.03 4.25 -1.72
C PHE A 174 8.10 3.51 -3.04
N GLY A 175 8.47 2.25 -2.93
CA GLY A 175 8.65 1.32 -4.02
C GLY A 175 7.32 0.83 -4.59
N ALA A 176 7.42 0.30 -5.81
CA ALA A 176 6.31 -0.41 -6.42
C ALA A 176 5.97 -1.70 -5.64
N SER A 177 4.69 -1.85 -5.26
CA SER A 177 4.16 -3.04 -4.57
C SER A 177 3.23 -3.88 -5.45
N LEU A 178 2.70 -3.29 -6.53
CA LEU A 178 1.70 -3.91 -7.40
C LEU A 178 2.04 -3.74 -8.89
N THR A 179 1.60 -4.69 -9.71
CA THR A 179 1.58 -4.50 -11.18
C THR A 179 0.48 -3.51 -11.56
N ALA A 180 0.60 -2.85 -12.71
CA ALA A 180 -0.45 -1.97 -13.24
C ALA A 180 -1.80 -2.67 -13.38
N LYS A 181 -1.78 -3.96 -13.77
CA LYS A 181 -3.00 -4.77 -13.84
C LYS A 181 -3.65 -4.98 -12.47
N HIS A 182 -2.86 -5.27 -11.44
CA HIS A 182 -3.38 -5.48 -10.09
C HIS A 182 -3.90 -4.19 -9.47
N ALA A 183 -3.21 -3.07 -9.66
CA ALA A 183 -3.67 -1.77 -9.20
C ALA A 183 -4.99 -1.38 -9.89
N TYR A 184 -5.09 -1.55 -11.21
CA TYR A 184 -6.33 -1.33 -11.96
C TYR A 184 -7.50 -2.21 -11.50
N GLN A 185 -7.23 -3.46 -11.12
CA GLN A 185 -8.27 -4.35 -10.59
C GLN A 185 -8.77 -3.96 -9.20
N ILE A 186 -7.91 -3.35 -8.37
CA ILE A 186 -8.31 -2.80 -7.07
C ILE A 186 -9.19 -1.57 -7.29
N ASP A 187 -8.72 -0.64 -8.13
CA ASP A 187 -9.40 0.59 -8.51
C ASP A 187 -10.80 0.30 -9.09
N LEU A 188 -10.92 -0.51 -10.16
CA LEU A 188 -12.22 -0.92 -10.72
C LEU A 188 -13.19 -1.58 -9.72
N LYS A 189 -12.67 -2.19 -8.65
CA LYS A 189 -13.51 -2.83 -7.65
C LYS A 189 -14.05 -1.82 -6.62
N TYR A 190 -13.35 -0.72 -6.41
CA TYR A 190 -13.67 0.28 -5.41
C TYR A 190 -14.38 1.50 -6.02
N ASP A 191 -13.97 1.94 -7.21
CA ASP A 191 -14.49 3.12 -7.89
C ASP A 191 -14.50 3.01 -9.43
N ASP A 192 -13.59 3.67 -10.16
CA ASP A 192 -13.82 4.10 -11.54
C ASP A 192 -12.76 3.64 -12.57
N GLY A 193 -11.69 3.01 -12.11
CA GLY A 193 -10.57 2.57 -12.94
C GLY A 193 -9.61 3.69 -13.32
N ASN A 194 -9.74 4.89 -12.75
CA ASN A 194 -8.89 6.05 -13.03
C ASN A 194 -7.73 6.15 -12.03
N PRO A 195 -6.48 5.97 -12.46
CA PRO A 195 -5.33 5.91 -11.56
C PRO A 195 -5.06 7.20 -10.77
N ILE A 196 -5.61 8.36 -11.12
CA ILE A 196 -5.25 9.65 -10.49
C ILE A 196 -6.39 10.33 -9.74
N ALA A 197 -7.58 9.75 -9.73
CA ALA A 197 -8.75 10.35 -9.09
C ALA A 197 -9.64 9.27 -8.50
N GLY A 198 -10.46 9.65 -7.52
CA GLY A 198 -11.36 8.73 -6.85
C GLY A 198 -10.95 8.48 -5.40
N GLU A 199 -11.54 7.42 -4.83
CA GLU A 199 -11.22 6.93 -3.50
C GLU A 199 -9.96 6.06 -3.53
N ILE A 200 -9.64 5.47 -4.67
CA ILE A 200 -8.38 4.76 -4.91
C ILE A 200 -7.56 5.54 -5.92
N ILE A 201 -6.34 5.87 -5.55
CA ILE A 201 -5.37 6.44 -6.48
C ILE A 201 -4.13 5.57 -6.56
N SER A 202 -3.57 5.50 -7.75
CA SER A 202 -2.31 4.84 -8.03
C SER A 202 -1.23 5.85 -8.34
N GLN A 203 -0.01 5.51 -7.98
CA GLN A 203 1.16 6.30 -8.28
C GLN A 203 2.26 5.40 -8.83
N ASN A 204 3.14 6.03 -9.60
CA ASN A 204 4.38 5.42 -10.04
C ASN A 204 5.27 5.12 -8.82
N GLY A 205 5.58 3.84 -8.62
CA GLY A 205 6.50 3.38 -7.60
C GLY A 205 7.96 3.53 -8.05
N TYR A 206 8.86 3.64 -7.09
CA TYR A 206 10.30 3.57 -7.37
C TYR A 206 10.73 2.11 -7.54
N ASN A 207 11.63 1.85 -8.49
CA ASN A 207 12.35 0.58 -8.57
C ASN A 207 13.61 0.65 -7.72
N ALA A 208 13.77 -0.26 -6.77
CA ALA A 208 15.10 -0.56 -6.24
C ALA A 208 15.82 -1.46 -7.25
N SER A 209 16.71 -0.88 -8.06
CA SER A 209 17.86 -1.69 -8.48
C SER A 209 18.58 -2.09 -7.20
N GLN A 210 18.82 -3.38 -7.02
CA GLN A 210 19.45 -3.95 -5.83
C GLN A 210 20.64 -3.10 -5.37
N ASN A 211 20.55 -2.54 -4.16
CA ASN A 211 21.66 -1.96 -3.43
C ASN A 211 22.42 -0.78 -4.11
N THR A 212 21.71 0.22 -4.64
CA THR A 212 22.36 1.50 -5.01
C THR A 212 21.63 2.70 -4.43
N THR A 213 22.43 3.68 -4.01
CA THR A 213 22.05 4.97 -3.41
C THR A 213 21.34 5.93 -4.36
N ASN A 214 20.94 5.46 -5.55
CA ASN A 214 20.42 6.28 -6.65
C ASN A 214 19.07 5.72 -7.12
N TYR A 215 17.98 6.11 -6.45
CA TYR A 215 16.60 5.86 -6.91
C TYR A 215 16.24 6.86 -8.00
N THR A 216 16.58 6.56 -9.25
CA THR A 216 16.55 7.58 -10.32
C THR A 216 15.49 7.35 -11.39
N SER A 217 14.67 6.30 -11.32
CA SER A 217 13.57 6.13 -12.26
C SER A 217 12.32 5.56 -11.59
N SER A 218 11.28 6.39 -11.52
CA SER A 218 9.92 5.91 -11.28
C SER A 218 9.53 4.95 -12.39
N VAL A 219 8.93 3.82 -12.05
CA VAL A 219 8.31 2.96 -13.06
C VAL A 219 6.97 3.55 -13.46
N THR A 220 6.71 3.63 -14.76
CA THR A 220 5.43 4.12 -15.27
C THR A 220 4.31 3.09 -15.06
N CYS A 221 3.67 3.14 -13.90
CA CYS A 221 2.43 2.45 -13.56
C CYS A 221 1.26 2.93 -14.43
N HIS A 222 1.18 4.25 -14.68
CA HIS A 222 0.10 4.88 -15.45
C HIS A 222 0.61 6.12 -16.21
N ASN A 223 -0.09 6.49 -17.29
CA ASN A 223 0.17 7.71 -18.08
C ASN A 223 -0.95 8.73 -17.84
N SER A 224 -0.83 9.50 -16.75
CA SER A 224 -1.85 10.43 -16.24
C SER A 224 -3.23 9.80 -16.04
N THR A 225 -3.98 9.45 -17.09
CA THR A 225 -5.36 8.96 -16.99
C THR A 225 -5.54 7.46 -17.17
N ASN A 226 -4.53 6.70 -17.59
CA ASN A 226 -4.69 5.25 -17.80
C ASN A 226 -3.57 4.42 -17.20
N TYR A 227 -3.92 3.26 -16.64
CA TYR A 227 -2.96 2.25 -16.25
C TYR A 227 -2.19 1.70 -17.45
N ASN A 228 -0.89 1.49 -17.26
CA ASN A 228 -0.03 0.85 -18.24
C ASN A 228 -0.18 -0.67 -18.15
N LEU A 229 -1.27 -1.22 -18.68
CA LEU A 229 -1.58 -2.66 -18.59
C LEU A 229 -0.62 -3.58 -19.39
N THR A 230 0.33 -3.00 -20.13
CA THR A 230 1.30 -3.75 -20.93
C THR A 230 2.47 -4.30 -20.12
N ILE A 231 2.74 -3.72 -18.95
CA ILE A 231 3.84 -4.14 -18.08
C ILE A 231 3.40 -5.25 -17.13
N ALA A 232 4.27 -6.25 -16.96
CA ALA A 232 4.03 -7.43 -16.13
C ALA A 232 4.79 -7.43 -14.78
N TYR A 233 5.56 -6.37 -14.51
CA TYR A 233 6.33 -6.21 -13.28
C TYR A 233 5.65 -5.19 -12.35
N GLU A 234 6.05 -5.18 -11.08
CA GLU A 234 5.54 -4.22 -10.10
C GLU A 234 5.97 -2.81 -10.50
N ALA A 235 5.00 -1.92 -10.63
CA ALA A 235 5.21 -0.52 -11.01
C ALA A 235 4.41 0.46 -10.16
N CYS A 236 3.36 -0.01 -9.52
CA CYS A 236 2.38 0.81 -8.84
C CYS A 236 2.55 0.73 -7.33
N ARG A 237 2.31 1.87 -6.68
CA ARG A 237 1.87 1.93 -5.29
C ARG A 237 0.46 2.51 -5.29
N VAL A 238 -0.37 2.09 -4.35
CA VAL A 238 -1.78 2.53 -4.28
C VAL A 238 -2.03 3.27 -2.98
N ALA A 239 -2.93 4.24 -3.00
CA ALA A 239 -3.39 4.97 -1.84
C ALA A 239 -4.92 4.91 -1.79
N PHE A 240 -5.44 4.55 -0.63
CA PHE A 240 -6.85 4.54 -0.30
C PHE A 240 -7.14 5.84 0.41
N LYS A 241 -7.96 6.70 -0.17
CA LYS A 241 -8.43 7.92 0.48
C LYS A 241 -9.18 7.52 1.75
N LEU A 242 -8.84 8.17 2.86
CA LEU A 242 -9.61 8.05 4.09
C LEU A 242 -10.89 8.86 3.90
N ASN A 243 -12.03 8.17 3.84
CA ASN A 243 -13.31 8.81 3.64
C ASN A 243 -13.51 9.96 4.62
N SER A 244 -13.71 11.16 4.08
CA SER A 244 -13.97 12.40 4.81
C SER A 244 -15.42 12.49 5.28
N GLY A 245 -15.98 11.36 5.71
CA GLY A 245 -17.31 11.23 6.29
C GLY A 245 -17.43 11.99 7.61
N SER A 246 -17.47 13.32 7.52
CA SER A 246 -17.67 14.33 8.57
C SER A 246 -16.50 14.50 9.55
N TYR A 247 -15.31 14.84 9.01
CA TYR A 247 -14.26 15.55 9.76
C TYR A 247 -14.62 17.04 9.92
#